data_AF-F9WNU7-F1
#
_entry.id   AF-F9WNU7-F1
#
_cell.length_a   1.000
_cell.length_b   1.000
_cell.length_c   1.000
_cell.angle_alpha   90.00
_cell.angle_beta   90.00
_cell.angle_gamma   90.00
#
_symmetry.space_group_name_H-M   'P 1'
#
loop_
_entity.id
_entity.type
_entity.pdbx_description
1 polymer ?
#
loop_
_entity_poly.entity_id
_entity_poly.type
_entity_poly.pdbx_seq_one_letter_code
_entity_poly.pdbx_strand_id
1 'polypeptide(L)'
;MEGAGVIFEASRKPAEVFVVSFAVVEGKPAGPRRRFIALPKGKNDHDDCEAEAPLQHASCYPGVVFGELAAVFDRKASFFQVSLPQGSRTSFRCRAEAGRLAELTQLQMGYKGSPQMLHTATRVLVRDHAIVSSRCAAPQSLKIHVCIDSIRICGPWRGVEKRSRIASRNARQCGTALGESNYLSKKHEFIGVHFGRETGTVCQSQKTIRKLREVPPLEGLAVAELERLTSRMVCAANVRGGALLEQCFLLKAVSRRLSKLNGCILQLNDGADLPARAISQGKRCLSSLLANKSVTPRRHRPTPAALVTDVSMCGWGALLFRDSGAV
;
A
#
# COMPACT_ATOMS: atom_id res chain seq x y z
N MET A 1 7.22 3.94 25.84
CA MET A 1 7.79 2.92 24.93
C MET A 1 8.34 1.72 25.71
N GLU A 2 9.10 1.95 26.79
CA GLU A 2 9.57 0.89 27.71
C GLU A 2 8.43 0.11 28.36
N GLY A 3 7.48 0.81 29.01
CA GLY A 3 6.31 0.15 29.61
C GLY A 3 5.41 -0.59 28.61
N ALA A 4 5.57 -0.32 27.31
CA ALA A 4 4.87 -1.04 26.24
C ALA A 4 5.73 -2.15 25.60
N GLY A 5 6.94 -2.39 26.13
CA GLY A 5 7.88 -3.41 25.65
C GLY A 5 8.41 -3.18 24.24
N VAL A 6 8.36 -1.95 23.70
CA VAL A 6 8.81 -1.62 22.33
C VAL A 6 10.32 -1.35 22.27
N ILE A 7 10.87 -0.86 23.38
CA ILE A 7 12.31 -0.66 23.57
C ILE A 7 12.75 -1.31 24.87
N PHE A 8 13.95 -1.86 24.88
CA PHE A 8 14.62 -2.38 26.06
C PHE A 8 16.04 -1.82 26.16
N GLU A 9 16.67 -1.98 27.31
CA GLU A 9 18.09 -1.69 27.46
C GLU A 9 18.90 -2.51 26.47
N ALA A 10 19.84 -1.85 25.79
CA ALA A 10 20.61 -2.50 24.74
C ALA A 10 21.58 -3.54 25.32
N SER A 11 21.78 -4.63 24.58
CA SER A 11 22.80 -5.63 24.93
C SER A 11 24.21 -5.05 24.78
N ARG A 12 25.19 -5.68 25.46
CA ARG A 12 26.61 -5.28 25.38
C ARG A 12 27.28 -5.53 24.03
N LYS A 13 26.58 -6.16 23.08
CA LYS A 13 27.10 -6.38 21.72
C LYS A 13 27.34 -5.02 21.03
N PRO A 14 28.28 -4.91 20.07
CA PRO A 14 28.42 -3.71 19.26
C PRO A 14 27.14 -3.40 18.46
N ALA A 15 26.89 -2.11 18.20
CA ALA A 15 25.81 -1.73 17.30
C ALA A 15 26.31 -1.87 15.86
N GLU A 16 25.53 -2.55 15.02
CA GLU A 16 25.81 -2.58 13.58
C GLU A 16 25.45 -1.25 12.93
N VAL A 17 24.28 -0.72 13.30
CA VAL A 17 23.75 0.55 12.80
C VAL A 17 22.89 1.23 13.86
N PHE A 18 22.88 2.56 13.85
CA PHE A 18 21.99 3.38 14.70
C PHE A 18 20.75 3.84 13.94
N VAL A 19 19.62 3.81 14.65
CA VAL A 19 18.32 4.31 14.25
C VAL A 19 18.14 5.72 14.81
N VAL A 20 17.73 6.64 13.95
CA VAL A 20 17.33 7.98 14.40
C VAL A 20 15.91 7.89 14.95
N SER A 21 15.70 8.22 16.22
CA SER A 21 14.39 8.17 16.85
C SER A 21 13.95 9.54 17.36
N PHE A 22 12.69 9.90 17.12
CA PHE A 22 12.11 11.16 17.56
C PHE A 22 10.60 11.00 17.76
N ALA A 23 9.97 11.98 18.41
CA ALA A 23 8.52 12.03 18.57
C ALA A 23 7.94 13.18 17.75
N VAL A 24 6.86 12.92 17.03
CA VAL A 24 6.08 13.94 16.31
C VAL A 24 4.73 14.14 16.99
N VAL A 25 4.21 15.36 16.96
CA VAL A 25 2.86 15.65 17.42
C VAL A 25 1.99 15.84 16.20
N GLU A 26 1.02 14.94 16.00
CA GLU A 26 0.03 15.04 14.93
C GLU A 26 -1.23 15.72 15.44
N GLY A 27 -1.72 16.75 14.74
CA GLY A 27 -3.07 17.23 14.93
C GLY A 27 -4.09 16.18 14.46
N LYS A 28 -5.00 15.76 15.35
CA LYS A 28 -6.21 15.00 14.97
C LYS A 28 -7.45 15.80 15.37
N PRO A 29 -8.61 15.55 14.73
CA PRO A 29 -9.89 16.13 15.16
C PRO A 29 -10.22 15.84 16.63
N ALA A 30 -9.79 14.69 17.15
CA ALA A 30 -9.96 14.29 18.55
C ALA A 30 -8.88 14.87 19.51
N GLY A 31 -8.01 15.76 19.02
CA GLY A 31 -6.91 16.35 19.78
C GLY A 31 -5.51 15.95 19.29
N PRO A 32 -4.46 16.64 19.75
CA PRO A 32 -3.08 16.33 19.38
C PRO A 32 -2.68 14.94 19.87
N ARG A 33 -2.03 14.17 19.01
CA ARG A 33 -1.52 12.83 19.31
C ARG A 33 -0.02 12.80 19.11
N ARG A 34 0.73 12.46 20.17
CA ARG A 34 2.17 12.19 20.07
C ARG A 34 2.40 10.80 19.45
N ARG A 35 3.34 10.70 18.51
CA ARG A 35 3.77 9.44 17.90
C ARG A 35 5.29 9.32 17.94
N PHE A 36 5.75 8.15 18.34
CA PHE A 36 7.15 7.77 18.21
C PHE A 36 7.46 7.38 16.75
N ILE A 37 8.57 7.88 16.23
CA ILE A 37 9.09 7.58 14.91
C ILE A 37 10.51 7.03 15.09
N ALA A 38 10.75 5.86 14.51
CA ALA A 38 12.07 5.29 14.30
C ALA A 38 12.37 5.36 12.80
N LEU A 39 13.45 6.04 12.45
CA LEU A 39 13.96 6.18 11.10
C LEU A 39 15.24 5.35 10.95
N PRO A 40 15.15 4.09 10.49
CA PRO A 40 16.27 3.18 10.38
C PRO A 40 17.03 3.40 9.06
N LYS A 41 17.39 4.65 8.75
CA LYS A 41 17.99 5.01 7.45
C LYS A 41 19.26 4.20 7.16
N GLY A 42 20.22 4.19 8.08
CA GLY A 42 21.46 3.44 7.86
C GLY A 42 21.23 1.94 7.68
N LYS A 43 20.20 1.37 8.31
CA LYS A 43 19.85 -0.05 8.16
C LYS A 43 19.23 -0.31 6.79
N ASN A 44 18.37 0.59 6.31
CA ASN A 44 17.83 0.52 4.96
C ASN A 44 18.92 0.67 3.88
N ASP A 45 19.94 1.49 4.14
CA ASP A 45 21.07 1.72 3.23
C ASP A 45 22.03 0.52 3.22
N HIS A 46 22.12 -0.24 4.31
CA HIS A 46 23.03 -1.38 4.45
C HIS A 46 22.42 -2.73 4.02
N ASP A 47 21.12 -2.92 4.20
CA ASP A 47 20.46 -4.18 3.84
C ASP A 47 20.16 -4.26 2.36
N ASP A 48 20.23 -5.46 1.77
CA ASP A 48 19.72 -5.73 0.41
C ASP A 48 18.21 -6.05 0.38
N CYS A 49 17.54 -5.95 1.52
CA CYS A 49 16.14 -6.35 1.67
C CYS A 49 15.19 -5.39 0.96
N GLU A 50 14.74 -5.71 -0.25
CA GLU A 50 13.64 -4.99 -0.89
C GLU A 50 12.31 -5.70 -0.64
N ALA A 51 11.28 -4.94 -0.27
CA ALA A 51 9.96 -5.49 -0.07
C ALA A 51 9.34 -5.87 -1.41
N GLU A 52 9.28 -7.18 -1.69
CA GLU A 52 8.49 -7.66 -2.82
C GLU A 52 7.00 -7.51 -2.50
N ALA A 53 6.39 -6.46 -3.03
CA ALA A 53 4.94 -6.30 -3.01
C ALA A 53 4.37 -7.06 -4.22
N PRO A 54 3.54 -8.09 -4.06
CA PRO A 54 2.82 -8.69 -5.17
C PRO A 54 1.75 -7.71 -5.68
N LEU A 55 2.18 -6.73 -6.50
CA LEU A 55 1.33 -5.69 -7.08
C LEU A 55 0.30 -6.25 -8.07
N GLN A 56 0.45 -7.51 -8.49
CA GLN A 56 -0.52 -8.22 -9.34
C GLN A 56 -1.94 -8.25 -8.73
N HIS A 57 -2.07 -8.10 -7.40
CA HIS A 57 -3.37 -8.06 -6.73
C HIS A 57 -4.04 -6.66 -6.74
N ALA A 58 -3.29 -5.58 -7.01
CA ALA A 58 -3.77 -4.20 -6.89
C ALA A 58 -4.72 -3.76 -8.03
N SER A 59 -4.76 -4.50 -9.13
CA SER A 59 -5.64 -4.20 -10.26
C SER A 59 -6.86 -5.14 -10.32
N CYS A 60 -6.77 -6.34 -9.76
CA CYS A 60 -7.80 -7.39 -9.86
C CYS A 60 -8.86 -7.40 -8.73
N TYR A 61 -8.79 -6.48 -7.76
CA TYR A 61 -9.69 -6.50 -6.60
C TYR A 61 -11.08 -5.82 -6.76
N PRO A 62 -11.37 -4.97 -7.77
CA PRO A 62 -12.69 -4.34 -7.92
C PRO A 62 -13.84 -5.33 -8.13
N GLY A 63 -13.62 -6.39 -8.93
CA GLY A 63 -14.64 -7.40 -9.25
C GLY A 63 -15.16 -8.19 -8.03
N VAL A 64 -14.52 -8.04 -6.88
CA VAL A 64 -14.95 -8.63 -5.61
C VAL A 64 -16.24 -7.97 -5.09
N VAL A 65 -16.62 -6.80 -5.63
CA VAL A 65 -17.89 -6.13 -5.32
C VAL A 65 -19.12 -7.01 -5.54
N PHE A 66 -19.04 -7.97 -6.48
CA PHE A 66 -20.14 -8.89 -6.80
C PHE A 66 -20.33 -10.06 -5.81
N GLY A 67 -19.43 -10.21 -4.83
CA GLY A 67 -19.63 -11.19 -3.75
C GLY A 67 -20.80 -10.81 -2.83
N GLU A 68 -21.40 -11.80 -2.18
CA GLU A 68 -22.54 -11.62 -1.27
C GLU A 68 -22.18 -10.66 -0.12
N LEU A 69 -21.11 -10.94 0.61
CA LEU A 69 -20.68 -10.16 1.77
C LEU A 69 -19.17 -9.93 1.81
N ALA A 70 -18.79 -8.93 2.61
CA ALA A 70 -17.40 -8.70 3.01
C ALA A 70 -17.28 -8.48 4.51
N ALA A 71 -16.16 -8.93 5.05
CA ALA A 71 -15.64 -8.46 6.32
C ALA A 71 -14.28 -7.79 6.08
N VAL A 72 -14.09 -6.59 6.62
CA VAL A 72 -12.84 -5.83 6.54
C VAL A 72 -12.29 -5.63 7.93
N PHE A 73 -10.99 -5.86 8.09
CA PHE A 73 -10.25 -5.67 9.32
C PHE A 73 -8.99 -4.85 9.02
N ASP A 74 -8.56 -4.07 9.99
CA ASP A 74 -7.24 -3.47 10.02
C ASP A 74 -6.49 -3.96 11.25
N ARG A 75 -5.16 -4.10 11.24
CA ARG A 75 -4.41 -4.45 12.47
C ARG A 75 -4.05 -3.17 13.21
N LYS A 76 -4.43 -3.07 14.49
CA LYS A 76 -4.06 -1.91 15.32
C LYS A 76 -2.57 -1.93 15.62
N ALA A 77 -1.86 -0.82 15.41
CA ALA A 77 -0.42 -0.72 15.71
C ALA A 77 0.39 -1.88 15.10
N SER A 78 0.05 -2.25 13.87
CA SER A 78 0.38 -3.49 13.18
C SER A 78 1.86 -3.90 13.23
N PHE A 79 2.78 -2.94 13.02
CA PHE A 79 4.22 -3.19 13.08
C PHE A 79 4.73 -3.48 14.50
N PHE A 80 4.20 -2.82 15.52
CA PHE A 80 4.62 -3.02 16.91
C PHE A 80 4.16 -4.35 17.52
N GLN A 81 3.36 -5.13 16.78
CA GLN A 81 2.89 -6.46 17.19
C GLN A 81 3.77 -7.59 16.62
N VAL A 82 4.79 -7.26 15.83
CA VAL A 82 5.71 -8.24 15.25
C VAL A 82 7.06 -8.07 15.92
N SER A 83 7.46 -9.05 16.71
CA SER A 83 8.71 -9.01 17.45
C SER A 83 9.92 -9.24 16.55
N LEU A 84 10.99 -8.49 16.79
CA LEU A 84 12.28 -8.71 16.16
C LEU A 84 13.01 -9.86 16.86
N PRO A 85 13.62 -10.79 16.10
CA PRO A 85 14.54 -11.78 16.65
C PRO A 85 15.65 -11.09 17.43
N GLN A 86 16.03 -11.64 18.59
CA GLN A 86 17.04 -11.03 19.46
C GLN A 86 18.37 -10.76 18.74
N GLY A 87 18.77 -11.65 17.83
CA GLY A 87 19.99 -11.51 17.03
C GLY A 87 19.99 -10.31 16.07
N SER A 88 18.82 -9.83 15.66
CA SER A 88 18.70 -8.72 14.69
C SER A 88 18.51 -7.35 15.35
N ARG A 89 18.32 -7.29 16.68
CA ARG A 89 18.04 -6.04 17.40
C ARG A 89 19.24 -5.10 17.48
N THR A 90 20.45 -5.64 17.32
CA THR A 90 21.71 -4.88 17.29
C THR A 90 21.75 -3.86 16.15
N SER A 91 21.02 -4.11 15.06
CA SER A 91 20.87 -3.19 13.93
C SER A 91 19.74 -2.17 14.11
N PHE A 92 18.98 -2.23 15.21
CA PHE A 92 17.85 -1.33 15.50
C PHE A 92 18.02 -0.64 16.86
N ARG A 93 19.13 0.05 17.05
CA ARG A 93 19.46 0.73 18.30
C ARG A 93 19.28 2.23 18.21
N CYS A 94 18.73 2.84 19.27
CA CYS A 94 18.62 4.28 19.38
C CYS A 94 19.04 4.77 20.77
N ARG A 95 19.28 6.08 20.89
CA ARG A 95 19.50 6.72 22.19
C ARG A 95 18.18 7.26 22.72
N ALA A 96 17.86 6.90 23.96
CA ALA A 96 16.79 7.54 24.71
C ALA A 96 17.20 8.97 25.12
N GLU A 97 16.23 9.76 25.56
CA GLU A 97 16.41 11.16 25.96
C GLU A 97 17.51 11.35 27.03
N ALA A 98 17.61 10.43 27.98
CA ALA A 98 18.66 10.42 29.00
C ALA A 98 20.02 9.88 28.50
N GLY A 99 20.24 9.77 27.19
CA GLY A 99 21.48 9.24 26.59
C GLY A 99 21.63 7.71 26.64
N ARG A 100 20.76 7.02 27.37
CA ARG A 100 20.75 5.55 27.50
C ARG A 100 20.57 4.87 26.15
N LEU A 101 21.39 3.87 25.87
CA LEU A 101 21.27 3.06 24.66
C LEU A 101 20.12 2.06 24.80
N ALA A 102 19.25 2.02 23.81
CA ALA A 102 18.10 1.13 23.78
C ALA A 102 18.04 0.34 22.47
N GLU A 103 17.58 -0.91 22.55
CA GLU A 103 17.26 -1.77 21.42
C GLU A 103 15.77 -1.77 21.16
N LEU A 104 15.38 -1.60 19.89
CA LEU A 104 14.01 -1.80 19.45
C LEU A 104 13.72 -3.31 19.38
N THR A 105 12.62 -3.73 19.99
CA THR A 105 12.25 -5.15 20.09
C THR A 105 11.14 -5.56 19.14
N GLN A 106 10.49 -4.58 18.51
CA GLN A 106 9.39 -4.78 17.56
C GLN A 106 9.77 -4.24 16.19
N LEU A 107 9.05 -4.67 15.16
CA LEU A 107 9.24 -4.25 13.78
C LEU A 107 8.95 -2.75 13.63
N GLN A 108 9.77 -2.06 12.82
CA GLN A 108 9.71 -0.59 12.69
C GLN A 108 9.05 -0.17 11.37
N MET A 109 8.14 0.80 11.43
CA MET A 109 7.43 1.30 10.24
C MET A 109 8.36 1.87 9.15
N GLY A 110 9.53 2.38 9.54
CA GLY A 110 10.50 2.97 8.61
C GLY A 110 11.49 1.99 7.99
N TYR A 111 11.48 0.71 8.39
CA TYR A 111 12.40 -0.29 7.83
C TYR A 111 11.82 -0.89 6.55
N LYS A 112 12.64 -0.95 5.48
CA LYS A 112 12.18 -1.32 4.13
C LYS A 112 11.61 -2.73 4.02
N GLY A 113 12.11 -3.69 4.80
CA GLY A 113 11.57 -5.06 4.85
C GLY A 113 10.28 -5.20 5.66
N SER A 114 9.93 -4.21 6.50
CA SER A 114 8.79 -4.30 7.41
C SER A 114 7.44 -4.56 6.72
N PRO A 115 7.09 -3.87 5.61
CA PRO A 115 5.83 -4.12 4.92
C PRO A 115 5.67 -5.59 4.48
N GLN A 116 6.73 -6.23 3.98
CA GLN A 116 6.68 -7.62 3.52
C GLN A 116 6.55 -8.61 4.68
N MET A 117 7.31 -8.40 5.75
CA MET A 117 7.23 -9.21 6.97
C MET A 117 5.81 -9.13 7.57
N LEU A 118 5.28 -7.91 7.68
CA LEU A 118 3.94 -7.68 8.20
C LEU A 118 2.86 -8.27 7.28
N HIS A 119 2.99 -8.07 5.96
CA HIS A 119 2.09 -8.65 4.97
C HIS A 119 2.01 -10.17 5.10
N THR A 120 3.17 -10.85 5.20
CA THR A 120 3.25 -12.30 5.38
C THR A 120 2.59 -12.74 6.68
N ALA A 121 2.91 -12.09 7.80
CA ALA A 121 2.28 -12.37 9.09
C ALA A 121 0.75 -12.21 9.02
N THR A 122 0.27 -11.15 8.38
CA THR A 122 -1.16 -10.90 8.21
C THR A 122 -1.83 -11.95 7.32
N ARG A 123 -1.17 -12.44 6.27
CA ARG A 123 -1.66 -13.56 5.43
C ARG A 123 -1.76 -14.87 6.20
N VAL A 124 -0.81 -15.16 7.09
CA VAL A 124 -0.85 -16.32 7.98
C VAL A 124 -2.03 -16.23 8.94
N LEU A 125 -2.29 -15.06 9.54
CA LEU A 125 -3.41 -14.84 10.46
C LEU A 125 -4.77 -15.21 9.84
N VAL A 126 -4.96 -14.90 8.56
CA VAL A 126 -6.20 -15.19 7.83
C VAL A 126 -6.20 -16.55 7.14
N ARG A 127 -5.10 -17.30 7.23
CA ARG A 127 -4.90 -18.60 6.59
C ARG A 127 -5.05 -18.54 5.07
N ASP A 128 -4.36 -17.58 4.46
CA ASP A 128 -4.28 -17.47 3.01
C ASP A 128 -3.67 -18.74 2.39
N HIS A 129 -4.42 -19.36 1.47
CA HIS A 129 -4.07 -20.59 0.78
C HIS A 129 -2.70 -20.62 0.10
N ALA A 130 -2.17 -19.46 -0.30
CA ALA A 130 -0.87 -19.38 -0.97
C ALA A 130 0.32 -19.34 0.00
N ILE A 131 0.09 -19.18 1.30
CA ILE A 131 1.15 -19.14 2.33
C ILE A 131 1.02 -20.28 3.34
N VAL A 132 -0.20 -20.73 3.65
CA VAL A 132 -0.41 -21.82 4.61
C VAL A 132 -0.71 -23.14 3.91
N SER A 133 -0.40 -24.26 4.58
CA SER A 133 -0.70 -25.59 4.05
C SER A 133 -2.20 -25.77 3.77
N SER A 134 -2.53 -26.61 2.79
CA SER A 134 -3.90 -26.87 2.33
C SER A 134 -4.85 -27.29 3.47
N ARG A 135 -4.34 -28.02 4.48
CA ARG A 135 -5.09 -28.43 5.68
C ARG A 135 -5.54 -27.27 6.55
N CYS A 136 -4.78 -26.18 6.56
CA CYS A 136 -5.03 -25.00 7.39
C CYS A 136 -5.70 -23.87 6.60
N ALA A 137 -5.62 -23.91 5.27
CA ALA A 137 -6.04 -22.85 4.36
C ALA A 137 -7.54 -22.50 4.47
N ALA A 138 -7.86 -21.27 4.05
CA ALA A 138 -9.23 -20.90 3.80
C ALA A 138 -9.80 -21.65 2.58
N PRO A 139 -11.10 -22.00 2.59
CA PRO A 139 -11.78 -22.52 1.42
C PRO A 139 -11.61 -21.60 0.22
N GLN A 140 -11.41 -22.17 -0.97
CA GLN A 140 -11.29 -21.41 -2.22
C GLN A 140 -12.57 -20.65 -2.60
N SER A 141 -13.71 -21.00 -1.99
CA SER A 141 -14.97 -20.24 -2.13
C SER A 141 -14.91 -18.85 -1.47
N LEU A 142 -13.91 -18.58 -0.62
CA LEU A 142 -13.67 -17.27 -0.04
C LEU A 142 -12.57 -16.54 -0.80
N LYS A 143 -12.82 -15.28 -1.14
CA LYS A 143 -11.81 -14.37 -1.67
C LYS A 143 -11.20 -13.59 -0.52
N ILE A 144 -9.95 -13.90 -0.19
CA ILE A 144 -9.18 -13.22 0.85
C ILE A 144 -8.18 -12.28 0.17
N HIS A 145 -8.19 -11.02 0.58
CA HIS A 145 -7.24 -10.01 0.16
C HIS A 145 -6.55 -9.45 1.38
N VAL A 146 -5.23 -9.38 1.34
CA VAL A 146 -4.41 -8.77 2.37
C VAL A 146 -3.58 -7.70 1.71
N CYS A 147 -3.44 -6.55 2.36
CA CYS A 147 -2.50 -5.51 1.97
C CYS A 147 -1.87 -4.97 3.25
N ILE A 148 -0.60 -5.36 3.48
CA ILE A 148 0.18 -5.09 4.70
C ILE A 148 -0.57 -5.50 5.98
N ASP A 149 -1.37 -4.62 6.58
CA ASP A 149 -2.17 -4.82 7.79
C ASP A 149 -3.67 -4.90 7.55
N SER A 150 -4.12 -4.45 6.39
CA SER A 150 -5.52 -4.45 6.00
C SER A 150 -5.92 -5.80 5.42
N ILE A 151 -7.01 -6.36 5.94
CA ILE A 151 -7.59 -7.64 5.55
C ILE A 151 -8.99 -7.40 5.00
N ARG A 152 -9.32 -8.09 3.91
CA ARG A 152 -10.68 -8.21 3.41
C ARG A 152 -11.01 -9.65 3.06
N ILE A 153 -12.11 -10.15 3.59
CA ILE A 153 -12.62 -11.51 3.36
C ILE A 153 -13.98 -11.37 2.69
N CYS A 154 -14.16 -11.95 1.50
CA CYS A 154 -15.40 -11.88 0.74
C CYS A 154 -15.91 -13.27 0.34
N GLY A 155 -17.22 -13.44 0.31
CA GLY A 155 -17.85 -14.71 -0.07
C GLY A 155 -19.22 -14.91 0.60
N PRO A 156 -19.70 -16.16 0.67
CA PRO A 156 -20.97 -16.49 1.30
C PRO A 156 -20.98 -16.13 2.80
N TRP A 157 -22.13 -15.69 3.33
CA TRP A 157 -22.28 -15.25 4.73
C TRP A 157 -21.59 -16.17 5.72
N ARG A 158 -21.97 -17.47 5.71
CA ARG A 158 -21.49 -18.46 6.69
C ARG A 158 -19.98 -18.66 6.61
N GLY A 159 -19.43 -18.56 5.40
CA GLY A 159 -17.99 -18.68 5.16
C GLY A 159 -17.23 -17.47 5.70
N VAL A 160 -17.69 -16.26 5.40
CA VAL A 160 -17.09 -15.00 5.86
C VAL A 160 -17.13 -14.92 7.39
N GLU A 161 -18.27 -15.20 8.00
CA GLU A 161 -18.45 -15.19 9.45
C GLU A 161 -17.50 -16.18 10.14
N LYS A 162 -17.50 -17.45 9.71
CA LYS A 162 -16.61 -18.48 10.26
C LYS A 162 -15.14 -18.09 10.11
N ARG A 163 -14.72 -17.60 8.94
CA ARG A 163 -13.33 -17.22 8.69
C ARG A 163 -12.91 -16.01 9.53
N SER A 164 -13.80 -15.05 9.70
CA SER A 164 -13.56 -13.88 10.54
C SER A 164 -13.36 -14.26 12.00
N ARG A 165 -14.17 -15.18 12.54
CA ARG A 165 -13.97 -15.73 13.90
C ARG A 165 -12.61 -16.41 14.05
N ILE A 166 -12.19 -17.19 13.05
CA ILE A 166 -10.88 -17.83 13.03
C ILE A 166 -9.76 -16.78 13.04
N ALA A 167 -9.84 -15.75 12.18
CA ALA A 167 -8.86 -14.67 12.14
C ALA A 167 -8.74 -13.95 13.49
N SER A 168 -9.88 -13.63 14.12
CA SER A 168 -9.90 -13.02 15.45
C SER A 168 -9.33 -13.93 16.54
N ARG A 169 -9.56 -15.24 16.47
CA ARG A 169 -8.97 -16.20 17.41
C ARG A 169 -7.47 -16.31 17.22
N ASN A 170 -7.00 -16.45 15.98
CA ASN A 170 -5.57 -16.50 15.67
C ASN A 170 -4.88 -15.22 16.15
N ALA A 171 -5.52 -14.07 15.94
CA ALA A 171 -4.99 -12.79 16.42
C ALA A 171 -4.81 -12.77 17.94
N ARG A 172 -5.82 -13.20 18.71
CA ARG A 172 -5.72 -13.31 20.17
C ARG A 172 -4.62 -14.27 20.60
N GLN A 173 -4.52 -15.45 19.96
CA GLN A 173 -3.49 -16.44 20.26
C GLN A 173 -2.07 -15.92 19.99
N CYS A 174 -1.91 -15.10 18.96
CA CYS A 174 -0.63 -14.46 18.64
C CYS A 174 -0.40 -13.14 19.39
N GLY A 175 -1.21 -12.79 20.39
CA GLY A 175 -1.07 -11.54 21.16
C GLY A 175 -1.27 -10.26 20.32
N THR A 176 -1.92 -10.37 19.16
CA THR A 176 -2.17 -9.25 18.23
C THR A 176 -3.63 -8.84 18.26
N ALA A 177 -3.89 -7.54 18.07
CA ALA A 177 -5.24 -6.98 18.03
C ALA A 177 -5.65 -6.67 16.58
N LEU A 178 -6.77 -7.26 16.15
CA LEU A 178 -7.51 -6.72 15.01
C LEU A 178 -8.27 -5.47 15.50
N GLY A 179 -8.21 -4.42 14.69
CA GLY A 179 -8.96 -3.19 14.86
C GLY A 179 -10.44 -3.37 14.60
N GLU A 180 -11.13 -2.24 14.55
CA GLU A 180 -12.57 -2.24 14.26
C GLU A 180 -12.85 -2.92 12.93
N SER A 181 -13.78 -3.84 13.00
CA SER A 181 -14.18 -4.69 11.90
C SER A 181 -15.50 -4.18 11.35
N ASN A 182 -15.54 -3.87 10.07
CA ASN A 182 -16.81 -3.71 9.36
C ASN A 182 -17.31 -5.12 9.04
N TYR A 183 -17.91 -5.77 10.04
CA TYR A 183 -18.60 -7.03 9.83
C TYR A 183 -19.80 -6.77 8.93
N LEU A 184 -19.87 -7.50 7.82
CA LEU A 184 -21.12 -7.72 7.08
C LEU A 184 -21.68 -6.47 6.39
N SER A 185 -20.85 -5.44 6.24
CA SER A 185 -21.29 -4.23 5.59
C SER A 185 -21.37 -4.45 4.08
N LYS A 186 -22.53 -4.14 3.51
CA LYS A 186 -22.72 -4.04 2.06
C LYS A 186 -21.97 -2.83 1.46
N LYS A 187 -21.52 -1.89 2.31
CA LYS A 187 -20.68 -0.74 1.94
C LYS A 187 -19.39 -0.74 2.75
N HIS A 188 -18.24 -0.84 2.11
CA HIS A 188 -16.97 -0.82 2.83
C HIS A 188 -15.89 -0.12 2.03
N GLU A 189 -14.89 0.40 2.73
CA GLU A 189 -13.66 0.86 2.10
C GLU A 189 -12.56 -0.20 2.27
N PHE A 190 -11.74 -0.38 1.23
CA PHE A 190 -10.55 -1.21 1.29
C PHE A 190 -9.50 -0.63 0.33
N ILE A 191 -8.30 -0.35 0.84
CA ILE A 191 -7.15 0.17 0.08
C ILE A 191 -7.51 1.39 -0.78
N GLY A 192 -8.19 2.35 -0.14
CA GLY A 192 -8.55 3.60 -0.79
C GLY A 192 -9.74 3.51 -1.74
N VAL A 193 -10.43 2.37 -1.82
CA VAL A 193 -11.58 2.16 -2.71
C VAL A 193 -12.84 1.90 -1.90
N HIS A 194 -13.93 2.57 -2.27
CA HIS A 194 -15.25 2.35 -1.73
C HIS A 194 -16.00 1.31 -2.57
N PHE A 195 -16.60 0.34 -1.91
CA PHE A 195 -17.35 -0.76 -2.53
C PHE A 195 -18.82 -0.66 -2.14
N GLY A 196 -19.69 -0.35 -3.10
CA GLY A 196 -21.14 -0.45 -2.96
C GLY A 196 -21.62 -1.79 -3.48
N ARG A 197 -21.78 -2.79 -2.60
CA ARG A 197 -22.24 -4.13 -3.01
C ARG A 197 -23.69 -4.14 -3.48
N GLU A 198 -24.53 -3.30 -2.86
CA GLU A 198 -25.95 -3.13 -3.26
C GLU A 198 -26.08 -2.64 -4.70
N THR A 199 -25.24 -1.69 -5.09
CA THR A 199 -25.21 -1.11 -6.42
C THR A 199 -24.33 -1.90 -7.39
N GLY A 200 -23.50 -2.82 -6.89
CA GLY A 200 -22.48 -3.50 -7.69
C GLY A 200 -21.40 -2.55 -8.21
N THR A 201 -21.19 -1.40 -7.56
CA THR A 201 -20.29 -0.34 -8.03
C THR A 201 -19.12 -0.08 -7.09
N VAL A 202 -18.07 0.51 -7.64
CA VAL A 202 -16.88 0.95 -6.90
C VAL A 202 -16.55 2.40 -7.25
N CYS A 203 -15.97 3.13 -6.30
CA CYS A 203 -15.40 4.47 -6.52
C CYS A 203 -14.21 4.69 -5.57
N GLN A 204 -13.50 5.81 -5.73
CA GLN A 204 -12.44 6.17 -4.79
C GLN A 204 -13.03 6.56 -3.43
N SER A 205 -12.34 6.18 -2.36
CA SER A 205 -12.58 6.73 -1.02
C SER A 205 -12.35 8.24 -1.00
N GLN A 206 -13.04 8.94 -0.09
CA GLN A 206 -12.82 10.38 0.11
C GLN A 206 -11.36 10.71 0.43
N LYS A 207 -10.69 9.85 1.20
CA LYS A 207 -9.27 10.03 1.55
C LYS A 207 -8.39 10.03 0.30
N THR A 208 -8.68 9.17 -0.67
CA THR A 208 -7.90 9.07 -1.92
C THR A 208 -8.18 10.27 -2.81
N ILE A 209 -9.45 10.71 -2.91
CA ILE A 209 -9.81 11.93 -3.63
C ILE A 209 -9.15 13.17 -3.01
N ARG A 210 -9.14 13.29 -1.68
CA ARG A 210 -8.47 14.39 -1.00
C ARG A 210 -6.98 14.43 -1.35
N LYS A 211 -6.29 13.30 -1.30
CA LYS A 211 -4.88 13.20 -1.72
C LYS A 211 -4.66 13.58 -3.18
N LEU A 212 -5.60 13.27 -4.08
CA LEU A 212 -5.51 13.69 -5.48
C LEU A 212 -5.69 15.21 -5.64
N ARG A 213 -6.55 15.83 -4.83
CA ARG A 213 -6.76 17.30 -4.84
C ARG A 213 -5.60 18.09 -4.28
N GLU A 214 -4.91 17.54 -3.29
CA GLU A 214 -3.76 18.18 -2.62
C GLU A 214 -2.49 18.22 -3.50
N VAL A 215 -2.51 17.67 -4.71
CA VAL A 215 -1.36 17.70 -5.60
C VAL A 215 -1.24 19.09 -6.25
N PRO A 216 -0.03 19.66 -6.35
CA PRO A 216 0.19 20.89 -7.10
C PRO A 216 -0.25 20.79 -8.58
N PRO A 217 -0.43 21.93 -9.26
CA PRO A 217 -0.70 21.96 -10.70
C PRO A 217 0.33 21.15 -11.49
N LEU A 218 -0.10 20.53 -12.60
CA LEU A 218 0.82 19.76 -13.45
C LEU A 218 1.89 20.65 -14.11
N GLU A 219 1.61 21.94 -14.27
CA GLU A 219 2.60 22.93 -14.66
C GLU A 219 3.62 23.13 -13.55
N GLY A 220 4.90 22.90 -13.85
CA GLY A 220 5.99 23.20 -12.94
C GLY A 220 6.17 22.20 -11.79
N LEU A 221 5.60 21.00 -11.87
CA LEU A 221 5.89 19.94 -10.90
C LEU A 221 7.39 19.66 -10.83
N ALA A 222 7.90 19.45 -9.63
CA ALA A 222 9.20 18.79 -9.45
C ALA A 222 9.08 17.30 -9.80
N VAL A 223 10.20 16.65 -10.14
CA VAL A 223 10.24 15.21 -10.46
C VAL A 223 9.64 14.35 -9.33
N ALA A 224 9.94 14.67 -8.07
CA ALA A 224 9.38 13.99 -6.90
C ALA A 224 7.84 14.11 -6.82
N GLU A 225 7.30 15.25 -7.22
CA GLU A 225 5.85 15.49 -7.20
C GLU A 225 5.17 14.77 -8.37
N LEU A 226 5.83 14.75 -9.53
CA LEU A 226 5.39 14.00 -10.69
C LEU A 226 5.28 12.50 -10.38
N GLU A 227 6.28 11.92 -9.73
CA GLU A 227 6.28 10.53 -9.31
C GLU A 227 5.08 10.24 -8.38
N ARG A 228 4.91 11.07 -7.34
CA ARG A 228 3.80 10.95 -6.38
C ARG A 228 2.43 11.08 -7.05
N LEU A 229 2.26 12.06 -7.94
CA LEU A 229 1.01 12.28 -8.66
C LEU A 229 0.70 11.09 -9.56
N THR A 230 1.68 10.62 -10.34
CA THR A 230 1.50 9.52 -11.28
C THR A 230 1.13 8.24 -10.54
N SER A 231 1.81 7.93 -9.44
CA SER A 231 1.47 6.78 -8.59
C SER A 231 0.02 6.84 -8.10
N ARG A 232 -0.45 8.01 -7.63
CA ARG A 232 -1.84 8.21 -7.21
C ARG A 232 -2.82 8.09 -8.37
N MET A 233 -2.50 8.67 -9.53
CA MET A 233 -3.34 8.61 -10.72
C MET A 233 -3.49 7.19 -11.24
N VAL A 234 -2.40 6.41 -11.29
CA VAL A 234 -2.42 5.01 -11.71
C VAL A 234 -3.27 4.16 -10.77
N CYS A 235 -3.04 4.29 -9.46
CA CYS A 235 -3.87 3.62 -8.46
C CYS A 235 -5.36 4.00 -8.60
N ALA A 236 -5.64 5.27 -8.86
CA ALA A 236 -7.02 5.74 -8.98
C ALA A 236 -7.69 5.30 -10.29
N ALA A 237 -6.93 5.26 -11.38
CA ALA A 237 -7.41 4.82 -12.68
C ALA A 237 -7.74 3.32 -12.71
N ASN A 238 -7.02 2.50 -11.93
CA ASN A 238 -7.29 1.06 -11.79
C ASN A 238 -8.70 0.75 -11.30
N VAL A 239 -9.24 1.58 -10.40
CA VAL A 239 -10.61 1.41 -9.91
C VAL A 239 -11.65 1.67 -10.99
N ARG A 240 -11.34 2.57 -11.94
CA ARG A 240 -12.28 2.98 -12.99
C ARG A 240 -12.29 2.03 -14.19
N GLY A 241 -11.29 1.16 -14.34
CA GLY A 241 -11.24 0.12 -15.37
C GLY A 241 -11.32 0.69 -16.80
N GLY A 242 -10.20 1.16 -17.34
CA GLY A 242 -10.08 1.60 -18.74
C GLY A 242 -9.34 2.93 -18.96
N ALA A 243 -9.20 3.76 -17.92
CA ALA A 243 -8.66 5.11 -18.06
C ALA A 243 -7.17 5.17 -18.43
N LEU A 244 -6.39 4.10 -18.19
CA LEU A 244 -4.92 4.13 -18.37
C LEU A 244 -4.47 4.12 -19.82
N LEU A 245 -5.19 3.43 -20.71
CA LEU A 245 -4.88 3.42 -22.13
C LEU A 245 -5.04 4.81 -22.75
N GLU A 246 -6.09 5.54 -22.37
CA GLU A 246 -6.32 6.93 -22.78
C GLU A 246 -5.20 7.89 -22.32
N GLN A 247 -4.41 7.46 -21.34
CA GLN A 247 -3.30 8.21 -20.75
C GLN A 247 -1.92 7.73 -21.24
N CYS A 248 -1.85 6.89 -22.26
CA CYS A 248 -0.59 6.27 -22.70
C CYS A 248 0.52 7.30 -23.00
N PHE A 249 0.19 8.43 -23.60
CA PHE A 249 1.13 9.52 -23.90
C PHE A 249 1.63 10.24 -22.64
N LEU A 250 0.76 10.50 -21.66
CA LEU A 250 1.15 11.02 -20.36
C LEU A 250 2.08 10.02 -19.66
N LEU A 251 1.67 8.76 -19.54
CA LEU A 251 2.45 7.72 -18.87
C LEU A 251 3.81 7.53 -19.53
N LYS A 252 3.90 7.66 -20.86
CA LYS A 252 5.18 7.67 -21.59
C LYS A 252 6.04 8.87 -21.21
N ALA A 253 5.48 10.08 -21.23
CA ALA A 253 6.23 11.28 -20.86
C ALA A 253 6.77 11.17 -19.42
N VAL A 254 5.95 10.67 -18.50
CA VAL A 254 6.38 10.40 -17.12
C VAL A 254 7.47 9.33 -17.07
N SER A 255 7.29 8.20 -17.75
CA SER A 255 8.26 7.10 -17.76
C SER A 255 9.63 7.56 -18.27
N ARG A 256 9.67 8.43 -19.29
CA ARG A 256 10.93 9.02 -19.78
C ARG A 256 11.61 9.90 -18.72
N ARG A 257 10.84 10.67 -17.94
CA ARG A 257 11.39 11.50 -16.85
C ARG A 257 11.89 10.64 -15.69
N LEU A 258 11.12 9.63 -15.28
CA LEU A 258 11.53 8.69 -14.23
C LEU A 258 12.74 7.84 -14.67
N SER A 259 12.84 7.48 -15.95
CA SER A 259 14.03 6.81 -16.47
C SER A 259 15.27 7.69 -16.40
N LYS A 260 15.15 9.01 -16.64
CA LYS A 260 16.25 9.95 -16.46
C LYS A 260 16.63 10.13 -14.99
N LEU A 261 15.65 10.14 -14.09
CA LEU A 261 15.89 10.11 -12.63
C LEU A 261 16.67 8.85 -12.24
N ASN A 262 16.23 7.68 -12.70
CA ASN A 262 16.90 6.41 -12.41
C ASN A 262 18.30 6.31 -13.04
N GLY A 263 18.53 6.97 -14.17
CA GLY A 263 19.85 7.11 -14.79
C GLY A 263 20.71 8.22 -14.19
N CYS A 264 20.31 8.82 -13.07
CA CYS A 264 21.00 9.94 -12.40
C CYS A 264 21.18 11.20 -13.26
N ILE A 265 20.37 11.37 -14.31
CA ILE A 265 20.38 12.56 -15.19
C ILE A 265 19.51 13.67 -14.62
N LEU A 266 18.46 13.32 -13.86
CA LEU A 266 17.60 14.25 -13.13
C LEU A 266 17.69 13.98 -11.64
N GLN A 267 17.52 15.02 -10.84
CA GLN A 267 17.31 14.95 -9.40
C GLN A 267 15.82 15.10 -9.06
N LEU A 268 15.45 14.68 -7.85
CA LEU A 268 14.07 14.75 -7.36
C LEU A 268 13.50 16.18 -7.30
N ASN A 269 14.36 17.18 -7.12
CA ASN A 269 13.98 18.59 -7.02
C ASN A 269 13.98 19.30 -8.38
N ASP A 270 14.45 18.64 -9.44
CA ASP A 270 14.45 19.23 -10.77
C ASP A 270 13.02 19.38 -11.31
N GLY A 271 12.85 20.30 -12.26
CA GLY A 271 11.60 20.44 -12.99
C GLY A 271 11.26 19.19 -13.79
N ALA A 272 9.99 18.78 -13.75
CA ALA A 272 9.49 17.64 -14.52
C ALA A 272 9.40 17.94 -16.03
N ASP A 273 9.24 19.22 -16.41
CA ASP A 273 9.21 19.73 -17.79
C ASP A 273 8.41 18.85 -18.75
N LEU A 274 7.16 18.56 -18.40
CA LEU A 274 6.30 17.74 -19.23
C LEU A 274 5.90 18.50 -20.51
N PRO A 275 5.83 17.82 -21.68
CA PRO A 275 5.31 18.44 -22.90
C PRO A 275 3.87 18.94 -22.72
N ALA A 276 3.51 20.06 -23.35
CA ALA A 276 2.18 20.67 -23.22
C ALA A 276 1.02 19.69 -23.49
N ARG A 277 1.18 18.78 -24.47
CA ARG A 277 0.19 17.74 -24.76
C ARG A 277 0.01 16.74 -23.61
N ALA A 278 1.11 16.35 -22.95
CA ALA A 278 1.08 15.47 -21.79
C ALA A 278 0.40 16.17 -20.60
N ILE A 279 0.70 17.46 -20.38
CA ILE A 279 0.04 18.29 -19.35
C ILE A 279 -1.47 18.35 -19.59
N SER A 280 -1.91 18.66 -20.82
CA SER A 280 -3.33 18.72 -21.19
C SER A 280 -4.05 17.39 -20.96
N GLN A 281 -3.42 16.26 -21.31
CA GLN A 281 -3.97 14.93 -21.02
C GLN A 281 -4.00 14.62 -19.52
N GLY A 282 -2.94 14.95 -18.79
CA GLY A 282 -2.86 14.80 -17.34
C GLY A 282 -3.96 15.59 -16.62
N LYS A 283 -4.21 16.83 -17.02
CA LYS A 283 -5.33 17.63 -16.51
C LYS A 283 -6.69 16.98 -16.77
N ARG A 284 -6.95 16.53 -18.00
CA ARG A 284 -8.21 15.83 -18.32
C ARG A 284 -8.39 14.55 -17.51
N CYS A 285 -7.33 13.76 -17.36
CA CYS A 285 -7.34 12.58 -16.52
C CYS A 285 -7.65 12.94 -15.06
N LEU A 286 -6.89 13.88 -14.48
CA LEU A 286 -7.03 14.28 -13.09
C LEU A 286 -8.47 14.77 -12.81
N SER A 287 -9.02 15.63 -13.67
CA SER A 287 -10.42 16.08 -13.58
C SER A 287 -11.40 14.91 -13.61
N SER A 288 -11.18 13.93 -14.50
CA SER A 288 -12.03 12.73 -14.61
C SER A 288 -11.95 11.85 -13.35
N LEU A 289 -10.76 11.68 -12.77
CA LEU A 289 -10.55 10.96 -11.51
C LEU A 289 -11.18 11.70 -10.32
N LEU A 290 -11.04 13.02 -10.27
CA LEU A 290 -11.58 13.87 -9.21
C LEU A 290 -13.12 13.93 -9.20
N ALA A 291 -13.76 13.78 -10.37
CA ALA A 291 -15.21 13.63 -10.48
C ALA A 291 -15.72 12.38 -9.75
N ASN A 292 -14.85 11.39 -9.51
CA ASN A 292 -15.10 10.20 -8.69
C ASN A 292 -16.41 9.44 -9.01
N LYS A 293 -16.84 9.42 -10.28
CA LYS A 293 -18.07 8.72 -10.65
C LYS A 293 -17.92 7.23 -10.36
N SER A 294 -18.91 6.67 -9.69
CA SER A 294 -19.01 5.23 -9.43
C SER A 294 -19.05 4.45 -10.74
N VAL A 295 -18.32 3.35 -10.80
CA VAL A 295 -18.27 2.46 -11.96
C VAL A 295 -18.68 1.05 -11.56
N THR A 296 -19.27 0.31 -12.49
CA THR A 296 -19.50 -1.13 -12.35
C THR A 296 -18.26 -1.85 -12.88
N PRO A 297 -17.49 -2.58 -12.05
CA PRO A 297 -16.36 -3.36 -12.53
C PRO A 297 -16.80 -4.41 -13.55
N ARG A 298 -15.95 -4.72 -14.53
CA ARG A 298 -16.25 -5.82 -15.46
C ARG A 298 -16.30 -7.16 -14.72
N ARG A 299 -17.32 -7.97 -14.99
CA ARG A 299 -17.38 -9.38 -14.55
C ARG A 299 -16.45 -10.21 -15.45
N HIS A 300 -15.67 -11.10 -14.85
CA HIS A 300 -14.65 -11.96 -15.48
C HIS A 300 -14.94 -12.27 -16.96
N ARG A 301 -14.18 -11.68 -17.88
CA ARG A 301 -14.06 -12.09 -19.29
C ARG A 301 -12.57 -12.18 -19.65
N PRO A 302 -12.20 -13.01 -20.66
CA PRO A 302 -10.86 -13.02 -21.22
C PRO A 302 -10.42 -11.59 -21.51
N THR A 303 -9.24 -11.26 -21.03
CA THR A 303 -8.73 -9.89 -20.95
C THR A 303 -8.02 -9.57 -22.25
N PRO A 304 -8.56 -8.74 -23.17
CA PRO A 304 -7.73 -8.18 -24.22
C PRO A 304 -6.63 -7.34 -23.57
N ALA A 305 -5.45 -7.34 -24.18
CA ALA A 305 -4.34 -6.48 -23.78
C ALA A 305 -4.03 -5.54 -24.95
N ALA A 306 -3.83 -4.27 -24.63
CA ALA A 306 -3.40 -3.27 -25.59
C ALA A 306 -1.90 -3.04 -25.41
N LEU A 307 -1.11 -3.44 -26.40
CA LEU A 307 0.30 -3.10 -26.47
C LEU A 307 0.44 -1.78 -27.23
N VAL A 308 0.94 -0.74 -26.57
CA VAL A 308 1.23 0.54 -27.20
C VAL A 308 2.74 0.65 -27.39
N THR A 309 3.18 0.41 -28.62
CA THR A 309 4.57 0.64 -29.03
C THR A 309 4.77 2.08 -29.52
N ASP A 310 6.00 2.57 -29.43
CA ASP A 310 6.43 3.87 -29.95
C ASP A 310 7.88 3.75 -30.38
N VAL A 311 8.15 4.31 -31.55
CA VAL A 311 9.48 4.50 -32.08
C VAL A 311 9.81 5.97 -31.97
N SER A 312 10.83 6.28 -31.18
CA SER A 312 11.38 7.63 -31.09
C SER A 312 12.82 7.65 -31.56
N MET A 313 13.34 8.85 -31.86
CA MET A 313 14.75 9.06 -32.21
C MET A 313 15.73 8.61 -31.11
N CYS A 314 15.25 8.33 -29.90
CA CYS A 314 16.05 7.96 -28.74
C CYS A 314 15.81 6.50 -28.28
N GLY A 315 15.10 5.69 -29.09
CA GLY A 315 14.85 4.27 -28.83
C GLY A 315 13.39 3.84 -28.89
N TRP A 316 13.17 2.56 -28.62
CA TRP A 316 11.89 1.87 -28.65
C TRP A 316 11.33 1.73 -27.23
N GLY A 317 10.04 2.01 -27.06
CA GLY A 317 9.34 1.79 -25.79
C GLY A 317 7.98 1.14 -26.00
N ALA A 318 7.59 0.26 -25.09
CA ALA A 318 6.30 -0.41 -25.12
C ALA A 318 5.61 -0.34 -23.75
N LEU A 319 4.31 -0.09 -23.76
CA LEU A 319 3.45 -0.20 -22.57
C LEU A 319 2.38 -1.25 -22.84
N LEU A 320 2.24 -2.24 -21.96
CA LEU A 320 1.24 -3.30 -22.08
C LEU A 320 0.09 -3.06 -21.11
N PHE A 321 -0.98 -2.47 -21.60
CA PHE A 321 -2.19 -2.29 -20.81
C PHE A 321 -3.01 -3.57 -20.84
N ARG A 322 -3.11 -4.24 -19.70
CA ARG A 322 -4.07 -5.33 -19.52
C ARG A 322 -5.40 -4.72 -19.08
N ASP A 323 -6.51 -5.18 -19.64
CA ASP A 323 -7.86 -4.75 -19.22
C ASP A 323 -8.14 -4.96 -17.72
N SER A 324 -7.35 -5.79 -17.04
CA SER A 324 -7.30 -5.90 -15.57
C SER A 324 -6.90 -4.61 -14.85
N GLY A 325 -6.35 -3.60 -15.55
CA GLY A 325 -5.74 -2.40 -14.97
C GLY A 325 -4.23 -2.52 -14.71
N ALA A 326 -3.61 -3.68 -14.94
CA ALA A 326 -2.15 -3.78 -14.93
C ALA A 326 -1.55 -3.09 -16.17
N VAL A 327 -0.43 -2.39 -15.98
CA VAL A 327 0.35 -1.69 -17.02
C VAL A 327 1.80 -2.13 -16.94
#